data_AF-A0A850K120-F1
#
_entry.id   AF-A0A850K120-F1
#
_cell.length_a   1.000
_cell.length_b   1.000
_cell.length_c   1.000
_cell.angle_alpha   90.00
_cell.angle_beta   90.00
_cell.angle_gamma   90.00
#
_symmetry.space_group_name_H-M   'P 1'
#
loop_
_entity.id
_entity.type
_entity.pdbx_description
1 polymer ?
#
loop_
_entity_poly.entity_id
_entity_poly.type
_entity_poly.pdbx_seq_one_letter_code
_entity_poly.pdbx_strand_id
1 'polypeptide(L)'
;MNKYFFSLVFILSVFAGCASKNTGLPVEKDLHYAVRVNDMMLLNELISKEDINAKDEFGYTPLHIAARFNHFDIAKVLISKGADINTKDNYFDTPLIDSVKKGYTFMSELLICNGAKINAKDEKGVTVYEYARQLNDNRTAKLLSSKNIQQRCVGKIITPKKLTTTQFYNQISIDEYKVLTDNTPKICGDVHDEDVRRIQISFDSGESVVEANILGKRWCAQVEEKLLNGYYRVDAISVNSINEKGLTSEELEIKAINTLPALLKKEFENDLAKWNASFDEDSLVFRFNNPSLMFERGSNNLNKEYKNILSDFFPRYIAALAEYKNSIKNVYVEGHTSSAYSSATSEEEKFNKNLILSQERADAVLEYLKTSLDSTVIENETFIDNTFKAVGKSSKELILNADGSENAELSRRVEFKIEIK
;
A
#
# COMPACT_ATOMS: atom_id res chain seq x y z
N MET A 1 12.32 -21.15 22.22
CA MET A 1 12.05 -22.18 21.19
C MET A 1 11.14 -21.55 20.15
N ASN A 2 11.69 -21.28 18.97
CA ASN A 2 11.18 -20.43 17.90
C ASN A 2 9.87 -20.93 17.26
N LYS A 3 8.90 -20.03 17.08
CA LYS A 3 7.72 -20.21 16.21
C LYS A 3 7.65 -19.20 15.04
N TYR A 4 8.75 -18.48 14.77
CA TYR A 4 8.88 -17.55 13.63
C TYR A 4 9.99 -17.98 12.65
N PHE A 5 9.92 -19.23 12.19
CA PHE A 5 10.78 -19.75 11.14
C PHE A 5 9.90 -20.44 10.11
N PHE A 6 9.27 -19.66 9.23
CA PHE A 6 8.81 -20.00 7.87
C PHE A 6 7.81 -18.95 7.39
N SER A 7 8.30 -17.88 6.76
CA SER A 7 7.78 -17.37 5.47
C SER A 7 8.59 -16.15 4.99
N LEU A 8 9.92 -16.21 5.17
CA LEU A 8 10.88 -15.27 4.58
C LEU A 8 11.79 -16.03 3.60
N VAL A 9 11.18 -16.74 2.65
CA VAL A 9 11.85 -17.26 1.43
C VAL A 9 10.80 -17.34 0.33
N PHE A 10 10.54 -16.24 -0.38
CA PHE A 10 10.03 -16.25 -1.77
C PHE A 10 10.30 -14.89 -2.44
N ILE A 11 11.51 -14.38 -2.24
CA ILE A 11 12.10 -13.34 -3.09
C ILE A 11 13.45 -13.93 -3.53
N LEU A 12 13.61 -14.10 -4.85
CA LEU A 12 14.78 -14.61 -5.55
C LEU A 12 15.11 -16.12 -5.41
N SER A 13 14.23 -16.96 -5.95
CA SER A 13 14.56 -18.13 -6.79
C SER A 13 13.21 -18.62 -7.34
N VAL A 14 12.91 -18.79 -8.62
CA VAL A 14 13.71 -19.25 -9.75
C VAL A 14 13.06 -18.69 -11.03
N PHE A 15 13.81 -17.87 -11.74
CA PHE A 15 13.70 -17.56 -13.17
C PHE A 15 13.95 -18.82 -14.05
N ALA A 16 13.41 -19.98 -13.68
CA ALA A 16 13.57 -21.25 -14.41
C ALA A 16 12.26 -22.05 -14.38
N GLY A 17 11.26 -21.48 -15.04
CA GLY A 17 10.26 -22.22 -15.80
C GLY A 17 10.35 -21.92 -17.31
N CYS A 18 11.01 -20.81 -17.70
CA CYS A 18 11.44 -20.56 -19.07
C CYS A 18 12.81 -21.23 -19.34
N ALA A 19 12.85 -22.53 -19.18
CA ALA A 19 13.70 -23.35 -20.02
C ALA A 19 12.73 -24.27 -20.74
N SER A 20 12.17 -23.77 -21.86
CA SER A 20 11.80 -24.71 -22.90
C SER A 20 13.03 -25.61 -23.06
N LYS A 21 12.82 -26.91 -22.98
CA LYS A 21 13.78 -27.81 -23.59
C LYS A 21 14.03 -27.21 -24.97
N ASN A 22 15.29 -26.92 -25.27
CA ASN A 22 15.72 -26.45 -26.58
C ASN A 22 15.54 -27.63 -27.56
N THR A 23 14.30 -28.04 -27.76
CA THR A 23 13.83 -28.76 -28.93
C THR A 23 13.68 -27.65 -29.96
N GLY A 24 14.48 -27.66 -31.02
CA GLY A 24 14.42 -26.68 -32.12
C GLY A 24 13.11 -26.75 -32.93
N LEU A 25 11.98 -26.82 -32.24
CA LEU A 25 10.63 -26.73 -32.75
C LEU A 25 10.21 -25.25 -32.65
N PRO A 26 9.58 -24.69 -33.68
CA PRO A 26 9.08 -23.33 -33.64
C PRO A 26 8.09 -23.21 -32.47
N VAL A 27 8.24 -22.17 -31.64
CA VAL A 27 7.19 -21.78 -30.68
C VAL A 27 5.96 -21.46 -31.51
N GLU A 28 4.93 -22.29 -31.39
CA GLU A 28 3.67 -22.08 -32.09
C GLU A 28 3.08 -20.73 -31.61
N LYS A 29 2.90 -19.81 -32.56
CA LYS A 29 2.36 -18.48 -32.28
C LYS A 29 0.84 -18.58 -32.23
N ASP A 30 0.33 -18.96 -31.07
CA ASP A 30 -1.09 -19.09 -30.77
C ASP A 30 -1.66 -17.84 -30.09
N LEU A 31 -2.98 -17.87 -29.82
CA LEU A 31 -3.68 -16.78 -29.16
C LEU A 31 -3.12 -16.48 -27.77
N HIS A 32 -2.72 -17.50 -26.99
CA HIS A 32 -2.10 -17.32 -25.67
C HIS A 32 -0.76 -16.61 -25.75
N TYR A 33 0.08 -16.95 -26.74
CA TYR A 33 1.35 -16.29 -27.00
C TYR A 33 1.12 -14.81 -27.34
N ALA A 34 0.22 -14.52 -28.29
CA ALA A 34 -0.10 -13.15 -28.70
C ALA A 34 -0.54 -12.29 -27.50
N VAL A 35 -1.42 -12.84 -26.65
CA VAL A 35 -1.82 -12.16 -25.43
C VAL A 35 -0.65 -12.01 -24.46
N ARG A 36 0.16 -13.04 -24.23
CA ARG A 36 1.28 -13.02 -23.27
C ARG A 36 2.34 -11.99 -23.61
N VAL A 37 2.60 -11.74 -24.90
CA VAL A 37 3.57 -10.72 -25.34
C VAL A 37 2.94 -9.37 -25.65
N ASN A 38 1.66 -9.19 -25.32
CA ASN A 38 0.87 -7.99 -25.59
C ASN A 38 0.83 -7.58 -27.08
N ASP A 39 0.89 -8.55 -28.00
CA ASP A 39 0.88 -8.30 -29.44
C ASP A 39 -0.56 -8.19 -29.96
N MET A 40 -1.04 -6.94 -29.99
CA MET A 40 -2.38 -6.61 -30.43
C MET A 40 -2.60 -6.88 -31.94
N MET A 41 -1.54 -6.85 -32.75
CA MET A 41 -1.64 -7.13 -34.18
C MET A 41 -1.83 -8.62 -34.42
N LEU A 42 -0.98 -9.45 -33.80
CA LEU A 42 -1.09 -10.90 -33.86
C LEU A 42 -2.40 -11.39 -33.23
N LEU A 43 -2.82 -10.79 -32.11
CA LEU A 43 -4.12 -11.09 -31.50
C LEU A 43 -5.27 -10.88 -32.49
N ASN A 44 -5.31 -9.74 -33.19
CA ASN A 44 -6.37 -9.46 -34.16
C ASN A 44 -6.36 -10.43 -35.36
N GLU A 45 -5.20 -10.96 -35.73
CA GLU A 45 -5.11 -11.99 -36.76
C GLU A 45 -5.70 -13.33 -36.27
N LEU A 46 -5.30 -13.77 -35.08
CA LEU A 46 -5.60 -15.10 -34.55
C LEU A 46 -7.01 -15.20 -33.94
N ILE A 47 -7.55 -14.12 -33.37
CA ILE A 47 -8.86 -14.13 -32.69
C ILE A 47 -10.04 -14.46 -33.61
N SER A 48 -9.84 -14.39 -34.93
CA SER A 48 -10.83 -14.79 -35.93
C SER A 48 -10.72 -16.25 -36.38
N LYS A 49 -9.61 -16.92 -36.03
CA LYS A 49 -9.22 -18.26 -36.49
C LYS A 49 -9.21 -19.28 -35.36
N GLU A 50 -8.93 -18.84 -34.13
CA GLU A 50 -8.78 -19.68 -32.95
C GLU A 50 -9.96 -19.52 -31.98
N ASP A 51 -10.14 -20.51 -31.10
CA ASP A 51 -11.12 -20.43 -30.02
C ASP A 51 -10.65 -19.43 -28.94
N ILE A 52 -11.39 -18.34 -28.79
CA ILE A 52 -11.13 -17.28 -27.81
C ILE A 52 -11.16 -17.79 -26.35
N ASN A 53 -11.79 -18.92 -26.10
CA ASN A 53 -11.89 -19.57 -24.79
C ASN A 53 -10.99 -20.81 -24.66
N ALA A 54 -10.09 -21.04 -25.63
CA ALA A 54 -9.13 -22.14 -25.56
C ALA A 54 -8.35 -22.11 -24.25
N LYS A 55 -8.11 -23.28 -23.67
CA LYS A 55 -7.36 -23.45 -22.44
C LYS A 55 -5.97 -23.99 -22.73
N ASP A 56 -4.94 -23.39 -22.13
CA ASP A 56 -3.59 -23.96 -22.16
C ASP A 56 -3.45 -25.14 -21.17
N GLU A 57 -2.24 -25.69 -21.04
CA GLU A 57 -1.95 -26.83 -20.17
C GLU A 57 -2.26 -26.58 -18.67
N PHE A 58 -2.34 -25.31 -18.26
CA PHE A 58 -2.69 -24.89 -16.90
C PHE A 58 -4.15 -24.46 -16.77
N GLY A 59 -4.94 -24.60 -17.84
CA GLY A 59 -6.34 -24.21 -17.87
C GLY A 59 -6.57 -22.72 -18.10
N TYR A 60 -5.52 -21.93 -18.38
CA TYR A 60 -5.66 -20.50 -18.62
C TYR A 60 -6.32 -20.26 -19.97
N THR A 61 -7.31 -19.38 -19.98
CA THR A 61 -7.81 -18.77 -21.23
C THR A 61 -6.97 -17.55 -21.58
N PRO A 62 -7.03 -17.06 -22.83
CA PRO A 62 -6.42 -15.78 -23.20
C PRO A 62 -6.80 -14.63 -22.24
N LEU A 63 -8.04 -14.62 -21.73
CA LEU A 63 -8.50 -13.60 -20.77
C LEU A 63 -7.84 -13.74 -19.38
N HIS A 64 -7.50 -14.96 -18.93
CA HIS A 64 -6.70 -15.13 -17.71
C HIS A 64 -5.31 -14.51 -17.88
N ILE A 65 -4.64 -14.78 -19.01
CA ILE A 65 -3.33 -14.21 -19.30
C ILE A 65 -3.42 -12.68 -19.33
N ALA A 66 -4.40 -12.12 -20.04
CA ALA A 66 -4.60 -10.68 -20.11
C ALA A 66 -4.82 -10.06 -18.72
N ALA A 67 -5.63 -10.69 -17.87
CA ALA A 67 -5.90 -10.23 -16.51
C ALA A 67 -4.67 -10.32 -15.59
N ARG A 68 -3.87 -11.39 -15.72
CA ARG A 68 -2.69 -11.65 -14.90
C ARG A 68 -1.48 -10.77 -15.24
N PHE A 69 -1.39 -10.31 -16.49
CA PHE A 69 -0.34 -9.43 -16.97
C PHE A 69 -0.85 -7.99 -17.22
N ASN A 70 -2.06 -7.65 -16.78
CA ASN A 70 -2.66 -6.32 -16.96
C ASN A 70 -2.72 -5.81 -18.42
N HIS A 71 -2.86 -6.71 -19.40
CA HIS A 71 -3.01 -6.32 -20.81
C HIS A 71 -4.45 -5.84 -21.08
N PHE A 72 -4.75 -4.65 -20.58
CA PHE A 72 -6.10 -4.09 -20.48
C PHE A 72 -6.82 -3.95 -21.83
N ASP A 73 -6.13 -3.48 -22.86
CA ASP A 73 -6.75 -3.32 -24.19
C ASP A 73 -7.00 -4.66 -24.87
N ILE A 74 -6.09 -5.62 -24.68
CA ILE A 74 -6.32 -7.00 -25.09
C ILE A 74 -7.54 -7.58 -24.37
N ALA A 75 -7.64 -7.40 -23.05
CA ALA A 75 -8.81 -7.85 -22.29
C ALA A 75 -10.11 -7.22 -22.82
N LYS A 76 -10.11 -5.91 -23.15
CA LYS A 76 -11.25 -5.26 -23.81
C LYS A 76 -11.62 -5.94 -25.13
N VAL A 77 -10.63 -6.21 -25.98
CA VAL A 77 -10.86 -6.90 -27.27
C VAL A 77 -11.42 -8.29 -27.03
N LEU A 78 -10.84 -9.07 -26.12
CA LEU A 78 -11.29 -10.41 -25.80
C LEU A 78 -12.74 -10.42 -25.29
N ILE A 79 -13.08 -9.54 -24.35
CA ILE A 79 -14.44 -9.37 -23.82
C ILE A 79 -15.40 -8.94 -24.94
N SER A 80 -15.00 -7.98 -25.80
CA SER A 80 -15.82 -7.52 -26.93
C SER A 80 -16.11 -8.62 -27.95
N LYS A 81 -15.25 -9.63 -28.03
CA LYS A 81 -15.36 -10.79 -28.92
C LYS A 81 -16.01 -12.00 -28.25
N GLY A 82 -16.50 -11.85 -27.02
CA GLY A 82 -17.29 -12.87 -26.33
C GLY A 82 -16.46 -13.87 -25.52
N ALA A 83 -15.26 -13.51 -25.06
CA ALA A 83 -14.53 -14.33 -24.10
C ALA A 83 -15.37 -14.56 -22.82
N ASP A 84 -15.39 -15.80 -22.32
CA ASP A 84 -16.08 -16.16 -21.09
C ASP A 84 -15.28 -15.66 -19.88
N ILE A 85 -15.78 -14.55 -19.33
CA ILE A 85 -15.24 -13.80 -18.21
C ILE A 85 -15.19 -14.57 -16.88
N ASN A 86 -15.92 -15.70 -16.79
CA ASN A 86 -16.09 -16.47 -15.56
C ASN A 86 -15.46 -17.85 -15.61
N THR A 87 -14.70 -18.16 -16.67
CA THR A 87 -13.98 -19.42 -16.80
C THR A 87 -13.04 -19.60 -15.61
N LYS A 88 -12.94 -20.84 -15.10
CA LYS A 88 -11.94 -21.22 -14.09
C LYS A 88 -10.76 -21.92 -14.73
N ASP A 89 -9.55 -21.59 -14.31
CA ASP A 89 -8.33 -22.34 -14.62
C ASP A 89 -8.23 -23.65 -13.79
N ASN A 90 -7.08 -24.34 -13.86
CA ASN A 90 -6.86 -25.58 -13.09
C ASN A 90 -6.66 -25.35 -11.58
N TYR A 91 -6.48 -24.09 -11.15
CA TYR A 91 -6.35 -23.65 -9.75
C TYR A 91 -7.63 -23.00 -9.21
N PHE A 92 -8.74 -23.13 -9.97
CA PHE A 92 -10.05 -22.55 -9.68
C PHE A 92 -10.11 -21.02 -9.67
N ASP A 93 -9.05 -20.35 -10.12
CA ASP A 93 -9.00 -18.92 -10.30
C ASP A 93 -9.80 -18.52 -11.54
N THR A 94 -10.51 -17.40 -11.45
CA THR A 94 -11.12 -16.73 -12.60
C THR A 94 -10.23 -15.56 -13.03
N PRO A 95 -10.42 -14.97 -14.22
CA PRO A 95 -9.69 -13.77 -14.61
C PRO A 95 -9.79 -12.63 -13.58
N LEU A 96 -10.94 -12.51 -12.89
CA LEU A 96 -11.11 -11.53 -11.80
C LEU A 96 -10.26 -11.86 -10.57
N ILE A 97 -10.11 -13.14 -10.22
CA ILE A 97 -9.22 -13.52 -9.12
C ILE A 97 -7.76 -13.24 -9.50
N ASP A 98 -7.36 -13.55 -10.74
CA ASP A 98 -6.02 -13.22 -11.26
C ASP A 98 -5.71 -11.73 -11.15
N SER A 99 -6.62 -10.85 -11.62
CA SER A 99 -6.40 -9.41 -11.57
C SER A 99 -6.36 -8.87 -10.14
N VAL A 100 -7.20 -9.38 -9.25
CA VAL A 100 -7.25 -8.94 -7.85
C VAL A 100 -6.03 -9.43 -7.07
N LYS A 101 -5.60 -10.68 -7.23
CA LYS A 101 -4.36 -11.22 -6.58
C LYS A 101 -3.12 -10.40 -6.93
N LYS A 102 -3.14 -9.73 -8.09
CA LYS A 102 -2.06 -8.85 -8.58
C LYS A 102 -2.26 -7.37 -8.24
N GLY A 103 -3.40 -7.00 -7.66
CA GLY A 103 -3.72 -5.61 -7.31
C GLY A 103 -4.06 -4.74 -8.53
N TYR A 104 -4.41 -5.31 -9.68
CA TYR A 104 -4.80 -4.55 -10.87
C TYR A 104 -6.25 -4.05 -10.74
N THR A 105 -6.43 -2.91 -10.07
CA THR A 105 -7.74 -2.35 -9.70
C THR A 105 -8.63 -2.08 -10.92
N PHE A 106 -8.09 -1.48 -11.98
CA PHE A 106 -8.88 -1.14 -13.17
C PHE A 106 -9.23 -2.36 -14.01
N MET A 107 -8.30 -3.31 -14.17
CA MET A 107 -8.62 -4.61 -14.78
C MET A 107 -9.75 -5.31 -14.00
N SER A 108 -9.69 -5.29 -12.67
CA SER A 108 -10.73 -5.86 -11.81
C SER A 108 -12.07 -5.15 -12.01
N GLU A 109 -12.06 -3.81 -12.09
CA GLU A 109 -13.25 -3.01 -12.38
C GLU A 109 -13.82 -3.31 -13.78
N LEU A 110 -12.97 -3.43 -14.80
CA LEU A 110 -13.37 -3.83 -16.15
C LEU A 110 -14.08 -5.18 -16.11
N LEU A 111 -13.50 -6.17 -15.43
CA LEU A 111 -14.05 -7.51 -15.36
C LEU A 111 -15.39 -7.51 -14.59
N ILE A 112 -15.46 -6.85 -13.44
CA ILE A 112 -16.70 -6.71 -12.65
C ILE A 112 -17.80 -6.05 -13.48
N CYS A 113 -17.49 -4.95 -14.17
CA CYS A 113 -18.45 -4.22 -14.98
C CYS A 113 -18.91 -4.96 -16.23
N ASN A 114 -18.17 -5.97 -16.67
CA ASN A 114 -18.52 -6.82 -17.80
C ASN A 114 -19.03 -8.21 -17.38
N GLY A 115 -19.45 -8.38 -16.12
CA GLY A 115 -20.21 -9.55 -15.67
C GLY A 115 -19.38 -10.64 -14.98
N ALA A 116 -18.18 -10.33 -14.50
CA ALA A 116 -17.44 -11.23 -13.63
C ALA A 116 -18.19 -11.48 -12.31
N LYS A 117 -18.22 -12.75 -11.87
CA LYS A 117 -18.85 -13.18 -10.63
C LYS A 117 -18.04 -12.65 -9.43
N ILE A 118 -18.60 -11.65 -8.76
CA ILE A 118 -17.98 -10.98 -7.61
C ILE A 118 -17.78 -11.87 -6.37
N ASN A 119 -18.51 -13.00 -6.31
CA ASN A 119 -18.42 -14.01 -5.25
C ASN A 119 -17.55 -15.20 -5.66
N ALA A 120 -16.73 -15.07 -6.72
CA ALA A 120 -15.78 -16.10 -7.09
C ALA A 120 -14.82 -16.39 -5.93
N LYS A 121 -14.40 -17.66 -5.87
CA LYS A 121 -13.46 -18.18 -4.88
C LYS A 121 -12.49 -19.14 -5.53
N ASP A 122 -11.26 -19.11 -5.05
CA ASP A 122 -10.17 -19.98 -5.49
C ASP A 122 -10.33 -21.41 -4.92
N GLU A 123 -9.34 -22.28 -5.17
CA GLU A 123 -9.32 -23.66 -4.67
C GLU A 123 -9.40 -23.75 -3.14
N LYS A 124 -8.87 -22.74 -2.43
CA LYS A 124 -8.82 -22.68 -0.96
C LYS A 124 -10.07 -22.06 -0.36
N GLY A 125 -10.99 -21.60 -1.21
CA GLY A 125 -12.23 -20.95 -0.80
C GLY A 125 -12.07 -19.46 -0.47
N VAL A 126 -10.91 -18.86 -0.74
CA VAL A 126 -10.68 -17.42 -0.55
C VAL A 126 -11.44 -16.66 -1.62
N THR A 127 -12.24 -15.70 -1.21
CA THR A 127 -13.08 -14.88 -2.09
C THR A 127 -12.32 -13.72 -2.71
N VAL A 128 -12.79 -13.23 -3.87
CA VAL A 128 -12.25 -12.00 -4.49
C VAL A 128 -12.28 -10.82 -3.52
N TYR A 129 -13.33 -10.70 -2.71
CA TYR A 129 -13.45 -9.62 -1.72
C TYR A 129 -12.37 -9.70 -0.63
N GLU A 130 -12.08 -10.90 -0.12
CA GLU A 130 -11.02 -11.10 0.88
C GLU A 130 -9.65 -10.74 0.32
N TYR A 131 -9.35 -11.11 -0.93
CA TYR A 131 -8.12 -10.67 -1.59
C TYR A 131 -8.04 -9.15 -1.73
N ALA A 132 -9.11 -8.49 -2.20
CA ALA A 132 -9.14 -7.04 -2.33
C ALA A 132 -8.91 -6.34 -0.97
N ARG A 133 -9.44 -6.90 0.14
CA ARG A 133 -9.20 -6.38 1.49
C ARG A 133 -7.77 -6.61 1.97
N GLN A 134 -7.21 -7.80 1.77
CA GLN A 134 -5.82 -8.12 2.16
C GLN A 134 -4.80 -7.24 1.45
N LEU A 135 -5.07 -6.88 0.19
CA LEU A 135 -4.21 -6.02 -0.61
C LEU A 135 -4.51 -4.52 -0.45
N ASN A 136 -5.44 -4.14 0.44
CA ASN A 136 -5.91 -2.77 0.63
C ASN A 136 -6.47 -2.10 -0.65
N ASP A 137 -6.96 -2.88 -1.62
CA ASP A 137 -7.68 -2.38 -2.79
C ASP A 137 -9.12 -2.00 -2.39
N ASN A 138 -9.23 -0.82 -1.77
CA ASN A 138 -10.49 -0.27 -1.30
C ASN A 138 -11.46 0.02 -2.45
N ARG A 139 -10.97 0.32 -3.66
CA ARG A 139 -11.81 0.62 -4.82
C ARG A 139 -12.52 -0.64 -5.29
N THR A 140 -11.77 -1.71 -5.52
CA THR A 140 -12.34 -3.02 -5.88
C THR A 140 -13.22 -3.57 -4.76
N ALA A 141 -12.78 -3.52 -3.49
CA ALA A 141 -13.61 -3.95 -2.37
C ALA A 141 -14.94 -3.18 -2.27
N LYS A 142 -14.94 -1.86 -2.55
CA LYS A 142 -16.15 -1.03 -2.58
C LYS A 142 -17.05 -1.34 -3.78
N LEU A 143 -16.48 -1.78 -4.91
CA LEU A 143 -17.25 -2.26 -6.07
C LEU A 143 -17.88 -3.62 -5.76
N LEU A 144 -17.11 -4.58 -5.26
CA LEU A 144 -17.56 -5.93 -4.90
C LEU A 144 -18.65 -5.93 -3.80
N SER A 145 -18.58 -5.00 -2.85
CA SER A 145 -19.59 -4.83 -1.79
C SER A 145 -20.79 -3.97 -2.20
N SER A 146 -20.79 -3.41 -3.42
CA SER A 146 -21.88 -2.53 -3.86
C SER A 146 -23.15 -3.33 -4.15
N LYS A 147 -24.27 -2.90 -3.56
CA LYS A 147 -25.59 -3.43 -3.90
C LYS A 147 -26.10 -3.01 -5.29
N ASN A 148 -25.45 -2.01 -5.91
CA ASN A 148 -25.87 -1.44 -7.19
C ASN A 148 -24.69 -1.30 -8.17
N ILE A 149 -24.01 -2.42 -8.44
CA ILE A 149 -22.86 -2.47 -9.35
C ILE A 149 -23.19 -1.89 -10.73
N GLN A 150 -24.39 -2.16 -11.26
CA GLN A 150 -24.82 -1.67 -12.57
C GLN A 150 -24.72 -0.14 -12.69
N GLN A 151 -25.12 0.60 -11.64
CA GLN A 151 -25.00 2.06 -11.63
C GLN A 151 -23.54 2.54 -11.64
N ARG A 152 -22.62 1.79 -11.04
CA ARG A 152 -21.19 2.14 -11.02
C ARG A 152 -20.44 1.78 -12.30
N CYS A 153 -21.05 0.93 -13.11
CA CYS A 153 -20.52 0.43 -14.37
C CYS A 153 -21.09 1.14 -15.60
N VAL A 154 -21.89 2.20 -15.42
CA VAL A 154 -22.35 3.06 -16.51
C VAL A 154 -21.14 3.58 -17.28
N GLY A 155 -21.13 3.41 -18.61
CA GLY A 155 -20.01 3.79 -19.49
C GLY A 155 -18.84 2.79 -19.55
N LYS A 156 -18.78 1.79 -18.66
CA LYS A 156 -17.68 0.82 -18.55
C LYS A 156 -18.00 -0.56 -19.15
N ILE A 157 -19.28 -0.77 -19.51
CA ILE A 157 -19.73 -1.99 -20.18
C ILE A 157 -19.26 -1.93 -21.65
N ILE A 158 -18.47 -2.92 -22.04
CA ILE A 158 -18.03 -3.07 -23.43
C ILE A 158 -19.24 -3.51 -24.25
N THR A 159 -19.69 -2.61 -25.12
CA THR A 159 -20.62 -2.98 -26.19
C THR A 159 -19.80 -3.45 -27.39
N PRO A 160 -20.20 -4.52 -28.10
CA PRO A 160 -19.50 -4.98 -29.30
C PRO A 160 -19.68 -3.92 -30.40
N LYS A 161 -18.78 -2.93 -30.45
CA LYS A 161 -18.70 -1.93 -31.51
C LYS A 161 -17.39 -2.12 -32.26
N LYS A 162 -17.48 -2.01 -33.59
CA LYS A 162 -16.38 -2.23 -34.55
C LYS A 162 -15.17 -1.36 -34.18
N LEU A 163 -14.08 -1.97 -33.71
CA LEU A 163 -12.82 -1.28 -33.44
C LEU A 163 -12.28 -0.72 -34.76
N THR A 164 -12.03 0.59 -34.80
CA THR A 164 -11.22 1.25 -35.83
C THR A 164 -9.77 1.29 -35.35
N THR A 165 -8.85 0.65 -36.08
CA THR A 165 -7.42 0.71 -35.83
C THR A 165 -6.92 2.15 -36.03
N THR A 166 -6.48 2.80 -34.96
CA THR A 166 -5.83 4.11 -35.02
C THR A 166 -4.33 3.89 -35.21
N GLN A 167 -3.72 4.53 -36.21
CA GLN A 167 -2.28 4.50 -36.42
C GLN A 167 -1.59 5.47 -35.45
N PHE A 168 -0.51 5.01 -34.80
CA PHE A 168 0.28 5.81 -33.86
C PHE A 168 1.71 6.00 -34.37
N TYR A 169 2.29 7.17 -34.08
CA TYR A 169 3.62 7.59 -34.48
C TYR A 169 4.54 7.73 -33.26
N ASN A 170 5.85 7.53 -33.43
CA ASN A 170 6.83 7.69 -32.36
C ASN A 170 7.12 9.17 -32.09
N GLN A 171 6.25 9.83 -31.32
CA GLN A 171 6.32 11.26 -31.04
C GLN A 171 6.96 11.58 -29.67
N ILE A 172 6.84 10.67 -28.71
CA ILE A 172 7.25 10.88 -27.30
C ILE A 172 7.73 9.57 -26.67
N SER A 173 8.54 9.66 -25.61
CA SER A 173 8.86 8.56 -24.69
C SER A 173 8.34 8.85 -23.29
N ILE A 174 8.29 7.81 -22.44
CA ILE A 174 8.15 7.93 -20.98
C ILE A 174 9.51 7.52 -20.38
N ASP A 175 9.96 8.21 -19.33
CA ASP A 175 11.14 7.77 -18.57
C ASP A 175 10.85 6.41 -17.90
N GLU A 176 11.81 5.48 -17.90
CA GLU A 176 11.59 4.16 -17.30
C GLU A 176 11.41 4.25 -15.77
N TYR A 177 10.18 4.07 -15.28
CA TYR A 177 9.86 3.96 -13.86
C TYR A 177 9.46 2.53 -13.49
N LYS A 178 10.32 1.81 -12.75
CA LYS A 178 9.98 0.45 -12.28
C LYS A 178 9.11 0.46 -11.03
N VAL A 179 9.47 1.27 -10.04
CA VAL A 179 8.76 1.40 -8.75
C VAL A 179 8.79 2.84 -8.28
N LEU A 180 7.64 3.38 -7.88
CA LEU A 180 7.49 4.70 -7.27
C LEU A 180 6.96 4.57 -5.84
N THR A 181 7.53 5.33 -4.91
CA THR A 181 7.11 5.34 -3.50
C THR A 181 6.19 6.51 -3.15
N ASP A 182 5.72 7.23 -4.16
CA ASP A 182 4.82 8.38 -4.06
C ASP A 182 3.47 8.02 -4.66
N ASN A 183 2.38 8.39 -3.98
CA ASN A 183 1.01 8.17 -4.47
C ASN A 183 0.51 9.31 -5.37
N THR A 184 1.25 10.40 -5.52
CA THR A 184 0.98 11.50 -6.46
C THR A 184 2.18 11.68 -7.39
N PRO A 185 2.52 10.67 -8.21
CA PRO A 185 3.77 10.70 -8.94
C PRO A 185 3.79 11.79 -10.01
N LYS A 186 5.00 12.30 -10.26
CA LYS A 186 5.31 13.08 -11.46
C LYS A 186 5.88 12.16 -12.52
N ILE A 187 5.17 12.02 -13.65
CA ILE A 187 5.61 11.20 -14.78
C ILE A 187 6.18 12.14 -15.85
N CYS A 188 7.39 11.84 -16.34
CA CYS A 188 8.06 12.62 -17.36
C CYS A 188 8.53 11.73 -18.52
N GLY A 189 8.96 12.39 -19.59
CA GLY A 189 9.66 11.75 -20.70
C GLY A 189 10.13 12.76 -21.73
N ASP A 190 10.65 12.25 -22.85
CA ASP A 190 11.19 13.08 -23.92
C ASP A 190 10.18 13.29 -25.04
N VAL A 191 10.31 14.42 -25.72
CA VAL A 191 9.59 14.77 -26.95
C VAL A 191 10.53 14.58 -28.13
N HIS A 192 10.15 13.72 -29.08
CA HIS A 192 10.93 13.40 -30.27
C HIS A 192 10.45 14.17 -31.50
N ASP A 193 9.17 14.49 -31.56
CA ASP A 193 8.56 15.33 -32.59
C ASP A 193 8.38 16.76 -32.06
N GLU A 194 9.15 17.71 -32.60
CA GLU A 194 9.13 19.13 -32.17
C GLU A 194 7.79 19.83 -32.44
N ASP A 195 6.92 19.23 -33.25
CA ASP A 195 5.57 19.74 -33.53
C ASP A 195 4.50 19.26 -32.55
N VAL A 196 4.84 18.45 -31.55
CA VAL A 196 3.91 18.01 -30.49
C VAL A 196 3.37 19.22 -29.73
N ARG A 197 2.03 19.37 -29.74
CA ARG A 197 1.33 20.50 -29.10
C ARG A 197 0.66 20.11 -27.80
N ARG A 198 0.34 18.83 -27.63
CA ARG A 198 -0.40 18.35 -26.47
C ARG A 198 0.05 16.94 -26.12
N ILE A 199 0.28 16.71 -24.84
CA ILE A 199 0.53 15.40 -24.27
C ILE A 199 -0.44 15.21 -23.10
N GLN A 200 -1.03 14.03 -23.04
CA GLN A 200 -1.97 13.65 -22.01
C GLN A 200 -1.60 12.26 -21.52
N ILE A 201 -1.58 12.05 -20.20
CA ILE A 201 -1.39 10.73 -19.63
C ILE A 201 -2.70 10.21 -19.02
N SER A 202 -2.85 8.90 -19.05
CA SER A 202 -3.92 8.20 -18.35
C SER A 202 -3.36 6.94 -17.71
N PHE A 203 -3.96 6.52 -16.60
CA PHE A 203 -3.60 5.28 -15.91
C PHE A 203 -4.62 4.20 -16.26
N ASP A 204 -4.13 3.00 -16.58
CA ASP A 204 -4.87 1.79 -16.96
C ASP A 204 -6.00 2.05 -17.97
N SER A 205 -5.71 2.95 -18.92
CA SER A 205 -6.64 3.41 -19.96
C SER A 205 -7.98 3.96 -19.42
N GLY A 206 -7.96 4.57 -18.23
CA GLY A 206 -9.09 5.21 -17.57
C GLY A 206 -9.49 6.57 -18.14
N GLU A 207 -10.67 7.06 -17.71
CA GLU A 207 -11.21 8.38 -18.13
C GLU A 207 -10.50 9.58 -17.48
N SER A 208 -9.78 9.38 -16.37
CA SER A 208 -8.99 10.43 -15.73
C SER A 208 -7.73 10.69 -16.55
N VAL A 209 -7.72 11.83 -17.23
CA VAL A 209 -6.62 12.24 -18.10
C VAL A 209 -5.91 13.44 -17.47
N VAL A 210 -4.59 13.34 -17.32
CA VAL A 210 -3.74 14.42 -16.79
C VAL A 210 -3.02 15.08 -17.96
N GLU A 211 -3.14 16.40 -18.08
CA GLU A 211 -2.38 17.16 -19.08
C GLU A 211 -0.93 17.34 -18.64
N ALA A 212 -0.01 17.10 -19.57
CA ALA A 212 1.40 17.29 -19.35
C ALA A 212 1.84 18.69 -19.77
N ASN A 213 2.75 19.26 -18.99
CA ASN A 213 3.49 20.45 -19.34
C ASN A 213 4.65 20.09 -20.28
N ILE A 214 4.71 20.76 -21.43
CA ILE A 214 5.78 20.58 -22.42
C ILE A 214 6.76 21.75 -22.30
N LEU A 215 8.03 21.44 -22.09
CA LEU A 215 9.11 22.41 -21.95
C LEU A 215 10.30 21.99 -22.82
N GLY A 216 10.37 22.55 -24.03
CA GLY A 216 11.38 22.18 -25.01
C GLY A 216 11.26 20.71 -25.40
N LYS A 217 12.31 19.92 -25.17
CA LYS A 217 12.36 18.48 -25.50
C LYS A 217 11.87 17.56 -24.37
N ARG A 218 11.33 18.12 -23.28
CA ARG A 218 10.87 17.36 -22.11
C ARG A 218 9.38 17.62 -21.89
N TRP A 219 8.67 16.60 -21.44
CA TRP A 219 7.33 16.76 -20.92
C TRP A 219 7.21 16.13 -19.54
N CYS A 220 6.31 16.68 -18.71
CA CYS A 220 5.99 16.14 -17.41
C CYS A 220 4.53 16.36 -17.04
N ALA A 221 3.88 15.35 -16.48
CA ALA A 221 2.54 15.40 -15.91
C ALA A 221 2.61 15.12 -14.40
N GLN A 222 1.99 15.99 -13.60
CA GLN A 222 1.84 15.80 -12.16
C GLN A 222 0.50 15.14 -11.88
N VAL A 223 0.50 13.96 -11.27
CA VAL A 223 -0.74 13.32 -10.85
C VAL A 223 -1.15 13.93 -9.51
N GLU A 224 -2.30 14.59 -9.48
CA GLU A 224 -2.84 15.19 -8.24
C GLU A 224 -3.72 14.22 -7.45
N GLU A 225 -4.33 13.24 -8.13
CA GLU A 225 -5.11 12.20 -7.49
C GLU A 225 -4.21 11.16 -6.83
N LYS A 226 -4.45 10.84 -5.56
CA LYS A 226 -3.69 9.82 -4.83
C LYS A 226 -3.95 8.43 -5.42
N LEU A 227 -2.93 7.85 -6.04
CA LEU A 227 -2.87 6.48 -6.51
C LEU A 227 -2.68 5.52 -5.32
N LEU A 228 -3.39 4.39 -5.36
CA LEU A 228 -3.23 3.31 -4.38
C LEU A 228 -1.96 2.52 -4.67
N ASN A 229 -1.50 1.71 -3.70
CA ASN A 229 -0.44 0.76 -3.96
C ASN A 229 -0.91 -0.29 -4.95
N GLY A 230 -0.05 -0.64 -5.90
CA GLY A 230 -0.37 -1.59 -6.96
C GLY A 230 0.40 -1.28 -8.23
N TYR A 231 0.15 -2.09 -9.24
CA TYR A 231 0.73 -1.90 -10.56
C TYR A 231 -0.23 -1.15 -11.46
N TYR A 232 0.29 -0.20 -12.22
CA TYR A 232 -0.43 0.63 -13.16
C TYR A 232 0.24 0.60 -14.52
N ARG A 233 -0.57 0.58 -15.57
CA ARG A 233 -0.12 0.95 -16.91
C ARG A 233 -0.32 2.44 -17.09
N VAL A 234 0.70 3.17 -17.52
CA VAL A 234 0.57 4.58 -17.90
C VAL A 234 0.61 4.70 -19.40
N ASP A 235 -0.46 5.22 -19.99
CA ASP A 235 -0.55 5.55 -21.41
C ASP A 235 -0.35 7.05 -21.59
N ALA A 236 0.68 7.45 -22.33
CA ALA A 236 0.92 8.82 -22.76
C ALA A 236 0.52 8.98 -24.24
N ILE A 237 -0.45 9.85 -24.50
CA ILE A 237 -0.94 10.17 -25.85
C ILE A 237 -0.48 11.58 -26.22
N SER A 238 0.19 11.69 -27.36
CA SER A 238 0.61 12.97 -27.96
C SER A 238 -0.25 13.30 -29.18
N VAL A 239 -0.37 14.59 -29.47
CA VAL A 239 -0.93 15.11 -30.72
C VAL A 239 -0.02 16.22 -31.25
N ASN A 240 0.40 16.09 -32.51
CA ASN A 240 1.21 17.10 -33.20
C ASN A 240 0.35 18.11 -33.98
N SER A 241 1.00 19.10 -34.59
CA SER A 241 0.36 20.20 -35.32
C SER A 241 -0.51 19.76 -36.50
N ILE A 242 -0.30 18.55 -37.04
CA ILE A 242 -1.06 17.97 -38.15
C ILE A 242 -2.08 16.90 -37.71
N ASN A 243 -2.37 16.81 -36.41
CA ASN A 243 -3.31 15.86 -35.79
C ASN A 243 -2.89 14.38 -35.86
N GLU A 244 -1.62 14.08 -36.13
CA GLU A 244 -1.10 12.73 -35.92
C GLU A 244 -0.96 12.46 -34.43
N LYS A 245 -1.22 11.22 -34.03
CA LYS A 245 -1.19 10.79 -32.63
C LYS A 245 0.04 9.94 -32.35
N GLY A 246 0.72 10.18 -31.24
CA GLY A 246 1.64 9.22 -30.64
C GLY A 246 1.02 8.53 -29.44
N LEU A 247 1.46 7.30 -29.17
CA LEU A 247 1.10 6.53 -27.98
C LEU A 247 2.35 5.82 -27.47
N THR A 248 2.67 6.04 -26.21
CA THR A 248 3.70 5.30 -25.46
C THR A 248 3.07 4.78 -24.17
N SER A 249 3.39 3.54 -23.80
CA SER A 249 2.81 2.86 -22.64
C SER A 249 3.93 2.27 -21.78
N GLU A 250 3.86 2.47 -20.47
CA GLU A 250 4.80 1.91 -19.50
C GLU A 250 4.08 1.25 -18.34
N GLU A 251 4.67 0.21 -17.76
CA GLU A 251 4.19 -0.38 -16.51
C GLU A 251 5.00 0.14 -15.33
N LEU A 252 4.31 0.61 -14.29
CA LEU A 252 4.95 1.07 -13.07
C LEU A 252 4.26 0.49 -11.83
N GLU A 253 5.04 0.21 -10.80
CA GLU A 253 4.52 -0.20 -9.51
C GLU A 253 4.50 0.99 -8.54
N ILE A 254 3.32 1.38 -8.06
CA ILE A 254 3.18 2.29 -6.91
C ILE A 254 3.31 1.45 -5.64
N LYS A 255 4.40 1.63 -4.91
CA LYS A 255 4.59 1.15 -3.53
C LYS A 255 4.65 2.35 -2.59
N ALA A 256 3.58 3.12 -2.55
CA ALA A 256 3.53 4.23 -1.63
C ALA A 256 3.54 3.69 -0.18
N ILE A 257 4.37 4.30 0.67
CA ILE A 257 4.63 3.87 2.04
C ILE A 257 3.44 4.35 2.90
N ASN A 258 2.26 3.80 2.63
CA ASN A 258 0.96 4.38 3.01
C ASN A 258 0.28 3.67 4.19
N THR A 259 1.01 2.84 4.95
CA THR A 259 0.49 2.37 6.23
C THR A 259 1.20 3.10 7.34
N LEU A 260 0.44 3.56 8.33
CA LEU A 260 1.00 4.22 9.51
C LEU A 260 2.12 3.39 10.18
N PRO A 261 2.02 2.05 10.34
CA PRO A 261 3.15 1.26 10.84
C PRO A 261 4.41 1.38 9.98
N ALA A 262 4.29 1.26 8.64
CA ALA A 262 5.44 1.34 7.75
C ALA A 262 6.09 2.73 7.74
N LEU A 263 5.27 3.79 7.81
CA LEU A 263 5.77 5.17 7.91
C LEU A 263 6.55 5.38 9.21
N LEU A 264 5.97 5.01 10.36
CA LEU A 264 6.61 5.16 11.67
C LEU A 264 7.88 4.31 11.77
N LYS A 265 7.87 3.07 11.26
CA LYS A 265 9.05 2.22 11.22
C LYS A 265 10.19 2.88 10.46
N LYS A 266 9.91 3.33 9.24
CA LYS A 266 10.92 3.97 8.38
C LYS A 266 11.43 5.27 8.99
N GLU A 267 10.55 6.06 9.61
CA GLU A 267 10.91 7.35 10.22
C GLU A 267 11.89 7.17 11.38
N PHE A 268 11.70 6.14 12.20
CA PHE A 268 12.45 5.98 13.46
C PHE A 268 13.46 4.82 13.48
N GLU A 269 13.59 4.00 12.44
CA GLU A 269 14.46 2.81 12.45
C GLU A 269 15.91 3.09 12.88
N ASN A 270 16.45 4.25 12.49
CA ASN A 270 17.82 4.67 12.82
C ASN A 270 17.97 5.31 14.20
N ASP A 271 16.86 5.59 14.88
CA ASP A 271 16.82 6.28 16.17
C ASP A 271 16.46 5.35 17.31
N LEU A 272 15.66 4.30 17.05
CA LEU A 272 15.23 3.33 18.06
C LEU A 272 16.39 2.80 18.92
N ALA A 273 17.48 2.37 18.29
CA ALA A 273 18.64 1.87 19.01
C ALA A 273 19.33 2.95 19.87
N LYS A 274 19.42 4.19 19.36
CA LYS A 274 20.06 5.32 20.07
C LYS A 274 19.26 5.75 21.29
N TRP A 275 17.93 5.69 21.20
CA TRP A 275 17.02 6.09 22.27
C TRP A 275 16.67 4.97 23.24
N ASN A 276 17.28 3.79 23.07
CA ASN A 276 16.88 2.58 23.78
C ASN A 276 15.36 2.34 23.68
N ALA A 277 14.81 2.50 22.48
CA ALA A 277 13.39 2.42 22.19
C ALA A 277 13.08 1.24 21.24
N SER A 278 11.80 0.90 21.16
CA SER A 278 11.27 -0.13 20.26
C SER A 278 9.93 0.30 19.70
N PHE A 279 9.62 -0.14 18.48
CA PHE A 279 8.31 0.06 17.86
C PHE A 279 7.74 -1.30 17.44
N ASP A 280 6.53 -1.58 17.90
CA ASP A 280 5.78 -2.78 17.56
C ASP A 280 4.73 -2.41 16.50
N GLU A 281 4.94 -2.88 15.28
CA GLU A 281 4.09 -2.54 14.12
C GLU A 281 2.67 -3.13 14.22
N ASP A 282 2.53 -4.30 14.85
CA ASP A 282 1.26 -5.02 14.94
C ASP A 282 0.33 -4.35 15.96
N SER A 283 0.89 -3.87 17.07
CA SER A 283 0.14 -3.22 18.15
C SER A 283 0.19 -1.69 18.12
N LEU A 284 0.97 -1.11 17.21
CA LEU A 284 1.22 0.33 17.09
C LEU A 284 1.67 0.96 18.41
N VAL A 285 2.62 0.31 19.08
CA VAL A 285 3.19 0.74 20.35
C VAL A 285 4.63 1.15 20.17
N PHE A 286 4.92 2.43 20.41
CA PHE A 286 6.27 2.95 20.55
C PHE A 286 6.66 2.95 22.03
N ARG A 287 7.70 2.23 22.40
CA ARG A 287 8.13 2.07 23.79
C ARG A 287 9.53 2.63 23.96
N PHE A 288 9.69 3.58 24.88
CA PHE A 288 11.00 3.98 25.36
C PHE A 288 11.34 3.11 26.58
N ASN A 289 12.42 2.33 26.48
CA ASN A 289 12.83 1.42 27.55
C ASN A 289 13.70 2.16 28.59
N ASN A 290 13.59 1.75 29.86
CA ASN A 290 14.37 2.28 30.99
C ASN A 290 14.13 3.78 31.33
N PRO A 291 12.92 4.17 31.74
CA PRO A 291 12.58 5.53 32.13
C PRO A 291 13.14 5.95 33.50
N SER A 292 13.82 5.06 34.21
CA SER A 292 14.64 5.48 35.36
C SER A 292 15.68 6.53 34.93
N LEU A 293 16.08 6.49 33.65
CA LEU A 293 16.91 7.47 32.96
C LEU A 293 16.12 8.53 32.20
N MET A 294 14.79 8.58 32.34
CA MET A 294 13.94 9.62 31.73
C MET A 294 13.52 10.68 32.74
N PHE A 295 13.42 10.28 34.00
CA PHE A 295 13.01 11.15 35.09
C PHE A 295 14.19 11.43 36.03
N GLU A 296 14.17 12.60 36.67
CA GLU A 296 15.10 12.91 37.75
C GLU A 296 14.90 11.94 38.93
N ARG A 297 16.00 11.56 39.60
CA ARG A 297 15.95 10.56 40.68
C ARG A 297 15.02 11.01 41.80
N GLY A 298 13.97 10.25 42.05
CA GLY A 298 12.97 10.54 43.10
C GLY A 298 11.99 11.66 42.74
N SER A 299 11.87 12.00 41.46
CA SER A 299 10.99 13.05 40.94
C SER A 299 10.22 12.56 39.70
N ASN A 300 9.19 13.31 39.32
CA ASN A 300 8.42 13.14 38.09
C ASN A 300 8.86 14.11 36.98
N ASN A 301 9.87 14.93 37.26
CA ASN A 301 10.45 15.83 36.26
C ASN A 301 11.22 15.02 35.21
N LEU A 302 10.98 15.31 33.95
CA LEU A 302 11.80 14.79 32.86
C LEU A 302 13.22 15.35 32.99
N ASN A 303 14.22 14.48 32.92
CA ASN A 303 15.61 14.89 32.93
C ASN A 303 16.03 15.47 31.57
N LYS A 304 17.23 16.05 31.53
CA LYS A 304 17.75 16.73 30.33
C LYS A 304 17.92 15.81 29.13
N GLU A 305 18.40 14.59 29.33
CA GLU A 305 18.67 13.65 28.24
C GLU A 305 17.38 13.25 27.53
N TYR A 306 16.34 12.92 28.30
CA TYR A 306 15.07 12.52 27.70
C TYR A 306 14.30 13.69 27.08
N LYS A 307 14.41 14.91 27.65
CA LYS A 307 13.91 16.12 26.98
C LYS A 307 14.52 16.29 25.58
N ASN A 308 15.82 16.04 25.42
CA ASN A 308 16.46 16.10 24.09
C ASN A 308 15.90 15.04 23.13
N ILE A 309 15.67 13.81 23.60
CA ILE A 309 15.05 12.74 22.81
C ILE A 309 13.64 13.16 22.38
N LEU A 310 12.82 13.62 23.34
CA LEU A 310 11.44 14.03 23.08
C LEU A 310 11.34 15.23 22.14
N SER A 311 12.25 16.19 22.23
CA SER A 311 12.33 17.34 21.30
C SER A 311 12.59 16.91 19.86
N ASP A 312 13.31 15.82 19.63
CA ASP A 312 13.55 15.29 18.29
C ASP A 312 12.44 14.32 17.84
N PHE A 313 11.90 13.53 18.77
CA PHE A 313 10.84 12.57 18.52
C PHE A 313 9.51 13.24 18.18
N PHE A 314 9.06 14.22 18.96
CA PHE A 314 7.69 14.72 18.86
C PHE A 314 7.35 15.36 17.51
N PRO A 315 8.15 16.29 16.94
CA PRO A 315 7.81 16.90 15.65
C PRO A 315 7.61 15.85 14.55
N ARG A 316 8.52 14.86 14.50
CA ARG A 316 8.51 13.78 13.49
C ARG A 316 7.35 12.81 13.70
N TYR A 317 7.06 12.48 14.97
CA TYR A 317 5.95 11.61 15.32
C TYR A 317 4.60 12.27 15.02
N ILE A 318 4.44 13.55 15.34
CA ILE A 318 3.23 14.32 15.03
C ILE A 318 3.04 14.49 13.53
N ALA A 319 4.10 14.78 12.76
CA ALA A 319 4.03 14.84 11.29
C ALA A 319 3.49 13.53 10.70
N ALA A 320 4.06 12.40 11.11
CA ALA A 320 3.63 11.09 10.64
C ALA A 320 2.17 10.78 11.02
N LEU A 321 1.74 11.13 12.24
CA LEU A 321 0.36 10.90 12.67
C LEU A 321 -0.65 11.84 11.99
N ALA A 322 -0.26 13.08 11.68
CA ALA A 322 -1.13 14.08 11.07
C ALA A 322 -1.63 13.63 9.68
N GLU A 323 -0.83 12.88 8.93
CA GLU A 323 -1.24 12.27 7.65
C GLU A 323 -2.41 11.28 7.81
N TYR A 324 -2.52 10.66 8.99
CA TYR A 324 -3.52 9.64 9.32
C TYR A 324 -4.53 10.10 10.37
N LYS A 325 -4.62 11.42 10.65
CA LYS A 325 -5.48 11.99 11.70
C LYS A 325 -6.94 11.55 11.63
N ASN A 326 -7.45 11.27 10.42
CA ASN A 326 -8.83 10.83 10.22
C ASN A 326 -9.05 9.36 10.61
N SER A 327 -8.01 8.55 10.62
CA SER A 327 -8.04 7.13 10.99
C SER A 327 -7.69 6.90 12.47
N ILE A 328 -7.02 7.84 13.13
CA ILE A 328 -6.63 7.73 14.53
C ILE A 328 -7.81 8.10 15.45
N LYS A 329 -8.11 7.24 16.42
CA LYS A 329 -9.11 7.44 17.47
C LYS A 329 -8.49 8.09 18.70
N ASN A 330 -7.41 7.52 19.23
CA ASN A 330 -6.67 8.03 20.38
C ASN A 330 -5.16 7.74 20.23
N VAL A 331 -4.32 8.57 20.84
CA VAL A 331 -2.91 8.27 21.09
C VAL A 331 -2.69 8.29 22.60
N TYR A 332 -2.44 7.14 23.19
CA TYR A 332 -2.22 7.03 24.62
C TYR A 332 -0.74 7.22 24.93
N VAL A 333 -0.44 8.17 25.82
CA VAL A 333 0.84 8.26 26.52
C VAL A 333 0.69 7.42 27.78
N GLU A 334 1.15 6.17 27.74
CA GLU A 334 0.99 5.24 28.85
C GLU A 334 2.23 5.23 29.74
N GLY A 335 2.07 5.69 30.99
CA GLY A 335 3.08 5.54 32.02
C GLY A 335 2.90 4.20 32.72
N HIS A 336 4.01 3.49 32.95
CA HIS A 336 4.01 2.23 33.67
C HIS A 336 4.98 2.29 34.84
N THR A 337 4.51 1.90 36.03
CA THR A 337 5.34 1.74 37.23
C THR A 337 4.91 0.51 38.02
N SER A 338 5.91 -0.28 38.43
CA SER A 338 5.79 -1.52 39.18
C SER A 338 7.00 -1.65 40.12
N SER A 339 7.14 -0.71 41.06
CA SER A 339 8.22 -0.75 42.04
C SER A 339 7.81 -1.42 43.35
N ALA A 340 8.79 -1.93 44.10
CA ALA A 340 8.56 -2.61 45.37
C ALA A 340 7.94 -1.73 46.48
N TYR A 341 8.00 -0.38 46.36
CA TYR A 341 7.55 0.60 47.37
C TYR A 341 7.73 0.10 48.81
N SER A 342 8.96 0.17 49.34
CA SER A 342 9.30 -0.34 50.67
C SER A 342 8.50 0.27 51.83
N SER A 343 7.82 1.40 51.59
CA SER A 343 6.93 2.06 52.54
C SER A 343 5.46 1.62 52.47
N ALA A 344 5.08 0.77 51.52
CA ALA A 344 3.72 0.24 51.43
C ALA A 344 3.52 -0.92 52.42
N THR A 345 2.37 -0.92 53.10
CA THR A 345 2.01 -1.94 54.11
C THR A 345 1.15 -3.07 53.54
N SER A 346 0.68 -2.93 52.30
CA SER A 346 -0.09 -3.93 51.57
C SER A 346 0.15 -3.88 50.06
N GLU A 347 -0.18 -4.97 49.37
CA GLU A 347 -0.11 -5.07 47.91
C GLU A 347 -1.06 -4.09 47.21
N GLU A 348 -2.22 -3.80 47.80
CA GLU A 348 -3.18 -2.83 47.27
C GLU A 348 -2.67 -1.39 47.41
N GLU A 349 -2.08 -1.05 48.56
CA GLU A 349 -1.43 0.26 48.75
C GLU A 349 -0.27 0.46 47.77
N LYS A 350 0.55 -0.57 47.56
CA LYS A 350 1.63 -0.57 46.57
C LYS A 350 1.10 -0.34 45.16
N PHE A 351 0.06 -1.07 44.75
CA PHE A 351 -0.57 -0.91 43.45
C PHE A 351 -1.08 0.52 43.23
N ASN A 352 -1.80 1.08 44.20
CA ASN A 352 -2.35 2.43 44.11
C ASN A 352 -1.25 3.50 44.03
N LYS A 353 -0.20 3.39 44.85
CA LYS A 353 0.97 4.29 44.79
C LYS A 353 1.66 4.23 43.43
N ASN A 354 1.91 3.03 42.92
CA ASN A 354 2.50 2.84 41.60
C ASN A 354 1.59 3.37 40.48
N LEU A 355 0.26 3.22 40.58
CA LEU A 355 -0.70 3.72 39.60
C LEU A 355 -0.70 5.25 39.53
N ILE A 356 -0.70 5.93 40.68
CA ILE A 356 -0.61 7.40 40.76
C ILE A 356 0.70 7.87 40.10
N LEU A 357 1.84 7.30 40.49
CA LEU A 357 3.14 7.65 39.92
C LEU A 357 3.21 7.41 38.41
N SER A 358 2.52 6.38 37.94
CA SER A 358 2.43 6.08 36.50
C SER A 358 1.63 7.14 35.75
N GLN A 359 0.54 7.63 36.33
CA GLN A 359 -0.25 8.72 35.76
C GLN A 359 0.57 10.02 35.72
N GLU A 360 1.22 10.39 36.83
CA GLU A 360 2.04 11.62 36.90
C GLU A 360 3.16 11.64 35.86
N ARG A 361 3.78 10.49 35.58
CA ARG A 361 4.80 10.34 34.53
C ARG A 361 4.23 10.50 33.13
N ALA A 362 3.06 9.92 32.87
CA ALA A 362 2.37 10.09 31.61
C ALA A 362 1.99 11.56 31.37
N ASP A 363 1.49 12.22 32.43
CA ASP A 363 1.12 13.63 32.41
C ASP A 363 2.34 14.51 32.11
N ALA A 364 3.48 14.28 32.78
CA ALA A 364 4.71 15.05 32.55
C ALA A 364 5.22 14.98 31.10
N VAL A 365 5.11 13.81 30.45
CA VAL A 365 5.50 13.64 29.04
C VAL A 365 4.52 14.36 28.11
N LEU A 366 3.22 14.23 28.36
CA LEU A 366 2.20 14.90 27.57
C LEU A 366 2.24 16.44 27.74
N GLU A 367 2.49 16.92 28.95
CA GLU A 367 2.69 18.35 29.23
C GLU A 367 3.92 18.87 28.46
N TYR A 368 5.03 18.12 28.46
CA TYR A 368 6.20 18.49 27.69
C TYR A 368 5.91 18.65 26.19
N LEU A 369 5.16 17.71 25.59
CA LEU A 369 4.68 17.83 24.21
C LEU A 369 3.89 19.12 24.00
N LYS A 370 2.93 19.43 24.88
CA LYS A 370 2.07 20.62 24.77
C LYS A 370 2.82 21.94 24.96
N THR A 371 3.96 21.92 25.65
CA THR A 371 4.82 23.11 25.81
C THR A 371 5.85 23.29 24.68
N SER A 372 5.87 22.39 23.68
CA SER A 372 6.80 22.47 22.56
C SER A 372 6.57 23.74 21.72
N LEU A 373 7.67 24.38 21.31
CA LEU A 373 7.66 25.55 20.42
C LEU A 373 7.92 25.18 18.96
N ASP A 374 7.94 23.89 18.62
CA ASP A 374 8.13 23.41 17.26
C ASP A 374 6.90 23.74 16.38
N SER A 375 7.12 24.26 15.18
CA SER A 375 6.03 24.67 14.28
C SER A 375 5.11 23.52 13.90
N THR A 376 5.64 22.32 13.71
CA THR A 376 4.85 21.13 13.35
C THR A 376 3.89 20.75 14.47
N VAL A 377 4.34 20.88 15.72
CA VAL A 377 3.51 20.62 16.90
C VAL A 377 2.44 21.69 17.04
N ILE A 378 2.80 22.97 16.90
CA ILE A 378 1.88 24.11 16.98
C ILE A 378 0.77 24.01 15.91
N GLU A 379 1.13 23.72 14.65
CA GLU A 379 0.17 23.56 13.55
C GLU A 379 -0.82 22.41 13.77
N ASN A 380 -0.48 21.44 14.62
CA ASN A 380 -1.28 20.27 14.93
C ASN A 380 -1.87 20.28 16.36
N GLU A 381 -1.86 21.42 17.05
CA GLU A 381 -2.35 21.56 18.45
C GLU A 381 -3.76 21.00 18.63
N THR A 382 -4.70 21.36 17.76
CA THR A 382 -6.09 20.86 17.82
C THR A 382 -6.17 19.33 17.64
N PHE A 383 -5.30 18.74 16.81
CA PHE A 383 -5.25 17.29 16.66
C PHE A 383 -4.73 16.63 17.95
N ILE A 384 -3.66 17.19 18.52
CA ILE A 384 -3.05 16.71 19.76
C ILE A 384 -4.07 16.77 20.90
N ASP A 385 -4.73 17.90 21.12
CA ASP A 385 -5.69 18.08 22.20
C ASP A 385 -6.87 17.12 22.15
N ASN A 386 -7.32 16.77 20.94
CA ASN A 386 -8.46 15.88 20.77
C ASN A 386 -8.09 14.39 20.86
N THR A 387 -6.84 14.03 20.62
CA THR A 387 -6.44 12.61 20.44
C THR A 387 -5.47 12.10 21.49
N PHE A 388 -4.57 12.93 22.02
CA PHE A 388 -3.55 12.50 22.98
C PHE A 388 -4.10 12.41 24.40
N LYS A 389 -3.86 11.28 25.06
CA LYS A 389 -4.35 11.00 26.43
C LYS A 389 -3.26 10.40 27.29
N ALA A 390 -2.96 11.03 28.42
CA ALA A 390 -2.07 10.47 29.42
C ALA A 390 -2.81 9.44 30.29
N VAL A 391 -2.24 8.24 30.45
CA VAL A 391 -2.83 7.15 31.21
C VAL A 391 -1.79 6.43 32.06
N GLY A 392 -2.01 6.36 33.36
CA GLY A 392 -1.24 5.53 34.27
C GLY A 392 -1.67 4.06 34.22
N LYS A 393 -0.68 3.17 34.20
CA LYS A 393 -0.86 1.70 34.28
C LYS A 393 0.00 1.13 35.39
N SER A 394 -0.56 0.22 36.17
CA SER A 394 0.20 -0.57 37.15
C SER A 394 -0.23 -2.03 37.11
N SER A 395 0.64 -2.91 37.62
CA SER A 395 0.39 -4.34 37.77
C SER A 395 0.37 -4.70 39.25
N LYS A 396 -0.48 -5.66 39.63
CA LYS A 396 -0.43 -6.26 40.98
C LYS A 396 0.80 -7.13 41.17
N GLU A 397 1.26 -7.77 40.09
CA GLU A 397 2.46 -8.61 40.09
C GLU A 397 3.69 -7.78 39.69
N LEU A 398 4.78 -7.92 40.47
CA LEU A 398 6.07 -7.33 40.14
C LEU A 398 6.65 -8.03 38.90
N ILE A 399 7.10 -7.24 37.94
CA ILE A 399 7.83 -7.78 36.79
C ILE A 399 9.26 -8.06 37.24
N LEU A 400 9.61 -9.34 37.33
CA LEU A 400 10.92 -9.79 37.78
C LEU A 400 11.76 -10.28 36.60
N ASN A 401 13.07 -10.10 36.70
CA ASN A 401 14.05 -10.76 35.86
C ASN A 401 14.07 -12.28 36.15
N ALA A 402 14.71 -13.06 35.29
CA ALA A 402 14.85 -14.52 35.49
C ALA A 402 15.59 -14.88 36.80
N ASP A 403 16.39 -13.96 37.34
CA ASP A 403 17.12 -14.09 38.60
C ASP A 403 16.30 -13.66 39.84
N GLY A 404 15.03 -13.26 39.66
CA GLY A 404 14.13 -12.81 40.72
C GLY A 404 14.32 -11.35 41.15
N SER A 405 15.24 -10.60 40.56
CA SER A 405 15.38 -9.16 40.79
C SER A 405 14.27 -8.36 40.09
N GLU A 406 13.94 -7.15 40.58
CA GLU A 406 13.01 -6.25 39.90
C GLU A 406 13.53 -5.95 38.48
N ASN A 407 12.71 -6.24 37.46
CA ASN A 407 13.05 -5.88 36.10
C ASN A 407 12.83 -4.38 35.93
N ALA A 408 13.86 -3.57 36.20
CA ALA A 408 13.77 -2.12 36.15
C ALA A 408 13.38 -1.57 34.76
N GLU A 409 13.68 -2.29 33.69
CA GLU A 409 13.39 -1.89 32.30
C GLU A 409 11.91 -2.02 31.94
N LEU A 410 11.25 -3.08 32.41
CA LEU A 410 9.82 -3.31 32.19
C LEU A 410 8.99 -2.73 33.31
N SER A 411 9.51 -2.68 34.53
CA SER A 411 8.77 -2.18 35.71
C SER A 411 8.59 -0.68 35.68
N ARG A 412 9.32 0.04 34.84
CA ARG A 412 9.14 1.47 34.62
C ARG A 412 9.19 1.65 33.11
N ARG A 413 8.20 2.27 32.46
CA ARG A 413 8.33 2.70 31.04
C ARG A 413 7.31 3.77 30.67
N VAL A 414 7.57 4.47 29.58
CA VAL A 414 6.58 5.31 28.89
C VAL A 414 6.38 4.75 27.49
N GLU A 415 5.12 4.57 27.11
CA GLU A 415 4.73 4.06 25.81
C GLU A 415 3.79 5.05 25.11
N PHE A 416 3.87 5.09 23.78
CA PHE A 416 2.92 5.78 22.92
C PHE A 416 2.16 4.72 22.14
N LYS A 417 0.88 4.55 22.47
CA LYS A 417 0.01 3.56 21.84
C LYS A 417 -1.03 4.23 20.96
N ILE A 418 -1.07 3.86 19.69
CA ILE A 418 -2.03 4.42 18.73
C ILE A 418 -3.24 3.50 18.65
N GLU A 419 -4.42 4.05 18.91
CA GLU A 419 -5.71 3.38 18.68
C GLU A 419 -6.30 3.89 17.36
N ILE A 420 -6.51 3.00 16.39
CA ILE A 420 -7.16 3.29 15.12
C ILE A 420 -8.69 3.16 15.27
N LYS A 421 -9.46 3.90 14.47
CA LYS A 421 -10.94 3.90 14.46
C LYS A 421 -11.58 2.60 13.97
#